data_AF-A0A497RLA6-F1
#
_entry.id   AF-A0A497RLA6-F1
#
_cell.length_a   1.000
_cell.length_b   1.000
_cell.length_c   1.000
_cell.angle_alpha   90.00
_cell.angle_beta   90.00
_cell.angle_gamma   90.00
#
_symmetry.space_group_name_H-M   'P 1'
#
loop_
_entity.id
_entity.type
_entity.pdbx_description
1 polymer ?
#
loop_
_entity_poly.entity_id
_entity_poly.type
_entity_poly.pdbx_seq_one_letter_code
_entity_poly.pdbx_strand_id
1 'polypeptide(L)'
;VDHIIDIIKKVKPVNKYPPELQIFKPEDTKPFEELDEYGEYSLDFILPVVELIMIQEKTNYPTGTMNLRVFEKFRYEHEDIFAVVSAATFR
;
A
#
# COMPACT_ATOMS: atom_id res chain seq x y z
N VAL A 1 8.66 -2.77 2.44
CA VAL A 1 7.42 -2.57 3.23
C VAL A 1 7.34 -1.16 3.81
N ASP A 2 8.41 -0.63 4.42
CA ASP A 2 8.41 0.74 4.99
C ASP A 2 7.96 1.81 3.97
N HIS A 3 8.40 1.69 2.71
CA HIS A 3 7.94 2.55 1.62
C HIS A 3 6.41 2.56 1.42
N ILE A 4 5.77 1.40 1.52
CA ILE A 4 4.30 1.28 1.41
C ILE A 4 3.61 1.93 2.62
N ILE A 5 4.13 1.71 3.83
CA ILE A 5 3.61 2.35 5.06
C ILE A 5 3.65 3.87 4.93
N ASP A 6 4.73 4.42 4.37
CA ASP A 6 4.87 5.85 4.13
C ASP A 6 3.88 6.39 3.10
N ILE A 7 3.61 5.64 2.02
CA ILE A 7 2.55 6.00 1.05
C ILE A 7 1.21 6.10 1.77
N ILE A 8 0.83 5.07 2.55
CA ILE A 8 -0.46 5.02 3.27
C ILE A 8 -0.65 6.25 4.17
N LYS A 9 0.41 6.68 4.85
CA LYS A 9 0.38 7.84 5.76
C LYS A 9 0.24 9.18 5.03
N LYS A 10 0.62 9.27 3.76
CA LYS A 10 0.64 10.52 2.97
C LYS A 10 -0.57 10.67 2.04
N VAL A 11 -1.16 9.57 1.59
CA VAL A 11 -2.32 9.57 0.70
C VAL A 11 -3.52 10.28 1.32
N LYS A 12 -4.20 11.10 0.51
CA LYS A 12 -5.40 11.86 0.88
C LYS A 12 -6.63 11.34 0.12
N PRO A 13 -7.85 11.51 0.67
CA PRO A 13 -9.07 11.22 -0.06
C PRO A 13 -9.21 12.09 -1.30
N VAL A 14 -9.87 11.57 -2.34
CA VAL A 14 -10.15 12.29 -3.58
C VAL A 14 -11.65 12.52 -3.76
N ASN A 15 -12.01 13.50 -4.58
CA ASN A 15 -13.39 13.85 -4.92
C ASN A 15 -13.65 13.90 -6.44
N LYS A 16 -12.71 13.36 -7.24
CA LYS A 16 -12.74 13.35 -8.70
C LYS A 16 -12.47 11.93 -9.21
N TYR A 17 -13.15 11.56 -10.30
CA TYR A 17 -12.92 10.32 -11.02
C TYR A 17 -12.44 10.63 -12.47
N PRO A 18 -11.43 9.90 -13.00
CA PRO A 18 -10.60 8.93 -12.29
C PRO A 18 -9.64 9.58 -11.27
N PRO A 19 -9.21 8.84 -10.23
CA PRO A 19 -8.18 9.32 -9.30
C PRO A 19 -6.83 9.47 -10.02
N GLU A 20 -6.07 10.47 -9.63
CA GLU A 20 -4.68 10.67 -10.04
C GLU A 20 -3.75 10.13 -8.94
N LEU A 21 -2.57 9.63 -9.32
CA LEU A 21 -1.52 9.30 -8.36
C LEU A 21 -1.05 10.58 -7.66
N GLN A 22 -0.91 10.52 -6.35
CA GLN A 22 -0.52 11.61 -5.46
C GLN A 22 0.95 11.52 -5.04
N ILE A 23 1.49 10.29 -4.90
CA ILE A 23 2.79 10.03 -4.29
C ILE A 23 3.76 9.38 -5.27
N PHE A 24 3.35 8.30 -5.93
CA PHE A 24 4.22 7.47 -6.76
C PHE A 24 4.89 8.25 -7.89
N LYS A 25 6.19 7.99 -8.05
CA LYS A 25 6.97 8.35 -9.22
C LYS A 25 7.74 7.12 -9.70
N PRO A 26 8.00 6.98 -11.02
CA PRO A 26 8.82 5.90 -11.55
C PRO A 26 10.20 5.78 -10.88
N GLU A 27 10.77 6.87 -10.37
CA GLU A 27 12.05 6.81 -9.66
C GLU A 27 11.98 6.12 -8.29
N ASP A 28 10.78 5.97 -7.71
CA ASP A 28 10.57 5.33 -6.41
C ASP A 28 10.84 3.81 -6.46
N THR A 29 10.88 3.20 -7.66
CA THR A 29 11.16 1.77 -7.84
C THR A 29 12.65 1.46 -7.87
N LYS A 30 13.51 2.43 -8.22
CA LYS A 30 14.97 2.24 -8.36
C LYS A 30 15.64 1.59 -7.13
N PRO A 31 15.34 1.98 -5.89
CA PRO A 31 15.96 1.35 -4.72
C PRO A 31 15.59 -0.12 -4.52
N PHE A 32 14.61 -0.61 -5.27
CA PHE A 32 14.04 -1.94 -5.12
C PHE A 32 14.15 -2.78 -6.41
N GLU A 33 14.88 -2.31 -7.43
CA GLU A 33 14.93 -2.92 -8.77
C GLU A 33 15.26 -4.42 -8.75
N GLU A 34 16.08 -4.88 -7.80
CA GLU A 34 16.40 -6.31 -7.62
C GLU A 34 15.16 -7.19 -7.37
N LEU A 35 14.07 -6.62 -6.82
CA LEU A 35 12.83 -7.36 -6.56
C LEU A 35 12.07 -7.74 -7.84
N ASP A 36 12.32 -7.04 -8.95
CA ASP A 36 11.71 -7.38 -10.24
C ASP A 36 12.18 -8.75 -10.76
N GLU A 37 13.29 -9.29 -10.25
CA GLU A 37 13.78 -10.63 -10.61
C GLU A 37 12.99 -11.78 -9.95
N TYR A 38 12.23 -11.49 -8.90
CA TYR A 38 11.57 -12.52 -8.06
C TYR A 38 10.05 -12.56 -8.22
N GLY A 39 9.44 -11.49 -8.72
CA GLY A 39 7.99 -11.34 -8.82
C GLY A 39 7.43 -11.65 -10.21
N GLU A 40 6.12 -11.94 -10.28
CA GLU A 40 5.39 -12.03 -11.56
C GLU A 40 5.07 -10.64 -12.14
N TYR A 41 4.99 -9.62 -11.28
CA TYR A 41 4.66 -8.24 -11.64
C TYR A 41 5.81 -7.30 -11.29
N SER A 42 6.06 -6.32 -12.16
CA SER A 42 7.06 -5.29 -11.92
C SER A 42 6.65 -4.33 -10.80
N LEU A 43 7.64 -3.74 -10.15
CA LEU A 43 7.43 -2.69 -9.15
C LEU A 43 6.74 -1.45 -9.74
N ASP A 44 7.01 -1.13 -11.01
CA ASP A 44 6.35 -0.07 -11.75
C ASP A 44 4.83 -0.31 -11.91
N PHE A 45 4.38 -1.56 -11.76
CA PHE A 45 2.96 -1.90 -11.69
C PHE A 45 2.46 -1.97 -10.23
N ILE A 46 3.22 -2.61 -9.35
CA ILE A 46 2.79 -2.87 -7.96
C ILE A 46 2.63 -1.57 -7.18
N LEU A 47 3.60 -0.65 -7.23
CA LEU A 47 3.56 0.57 -6.40
C LEU A 47 2.39 1.51 -6.75
N PRO A 48 2.07 1.78 -8.03
CA PRO A 48 0.86 2.53 -8.37
C PRO A 48 -0.43 1.85 -7.90
N VAL A 49 -0.53 0.52 -8.05
CA VAL A 49 -1.72 -0.23 -7.61
C VAL A 49 -1.91 -0.12 -6.10
N VAL A 50 -0.83 -0.27 -5.33
CA VAL A 50 -0.86 -0.08 -3.88
C VAL A 50 -1.38 1.32 -3.54
N GLU A 51 -0.87 2.37 -4.17
CA GLU A 51 -1.36 3.72 -3.93
C GLU A 51 -2.85 3.88 -4.26
N LEU A 52 -3.33 3.33 -5.38
CA LEU A 52 -4.75 3.39 -5.75
C LEU A 52 -5.65 2.69 -4.72
N ILE A 53 -5.22 1.56 -4.16
CA ILE A 53 -5.93 0.87 -3.06
C ILE A 53 -6.02 1.78 -1.83
N MET A 54 -4.95 2.52 -1.51
CA MET A 54 -4.96 3.44 -0.36
C MET A 54 -5.83 4.67 -0.61
N ILE A 55 -5.83 5.21 -1.83
CA ILE A 55 -6.72 6.30 -2.23
C ILE A 55 -8.18 5.84 -2.06
N GLN A 56 -8.50 4.62 -2.50
CA GLN A 56 -9.83 4.03 -2.34
C GLN A 56 -10.22 3.91 -0.86
N GLU A 57 -9.36 3.36 -0.01
CA GLU A 57 -9.64 3.23 1.43
C GLU A 57 -9.90 4.60 2.07
N LYS A 58 -9.01 5.58 1.86
CA LYS A 58 -9.16 6.92 2.44
C LYS A 58 -10.37 7.67 1.93
N THR A 59 -10.71 7.49 0.66
CA THR A 59 -11.88 8.13 0.04
C THR A 59 -13.19 7.54 0.60
N ASN A 60 -13.26 6.22 0.76
CA ASN A 60 -14.47 5.56 1.28
C ASN A 60 -14.58 5.64 2.81
N TYR A 61 -13.44 5.61 3.50
CA TYR A 61 -13.33 5.60 4.95
C TYR A 61 -12.19 6.55 5.38
N PRO A 62 -12.47 7.84 5.63
CA PRO A 62 -11.43 8.81 6.01
C PRO A 62 -10.62 8.42 7.24
N THR A 63 -11.27 7.74 8.20
CA THR A 63 -10.64 7.18 9.41
C THR A 63 -10.19 5.73 9.25
N GLY A 64 -10.25 5.17 8.04
CA GLY A 64 -9.82 3.82 7.71
C GLY A 64 -8.33 3.64 7.93
N THR A 65 -7.96 2.58 8.64
CA THR A 65 -6.57 2.22 8.97
C THR A 65 -6.29 0.74 8.73
N MET A 66 -7.14 0.05 7.97
CA MET A 66 -7.03 -1.40 7.80
C MET A 66 -5.74 -1.74 7.05
N ASN A 67 -5.49 -1.10 5.91
CA ASN A 67 -4.25 -1.35 5.17
C ASN A 67 -3.01 -0.99 5.99
N LEU A 68 -3.04 0.13 6.71
CA LEU A 68 -1.94 0.51 7.60
C LEU A 68 -1.63 -0.59 8.62
N ARG A 69 -2.66 -1.10 9.31
CA ARG A 69 -2.51 -2.17 10.30
C ARG A 69 -1.94 -3.45 9.70
N VAL A 70 -2.37 -3.83 8.50
CA VAL A 70 -1.85 -5.03 7.82
C VAL A 70 -0.34 -4.91 7.58
N PHE A 71 0.11 -3.78 7.02
CA PHE A 71 1.53 -3.57 6.73
C PHE A 71 2.36 -3.35 8.00
N GLU A 72 1.81 -2.70 9.03
CA GLU A 72 2.47 -2.56 10.34
C GLU A 72 2.64 -3.91 11.04
N LYS A 73 1.62 -4.78 11.03
CA LYS A 73 1.72 -6.15 11.57
C LYS A 73 2.75 -6.99 10.83
N PHE A 74 2.73 -6.93 9.50
CA PHE A 74 3.72 -7.62 8.68
C PHE A 74 5.15 -7.13 8.96
N ARG A 75 5.33 -5.81 9.17
CA ARG A 75 6.65 -5.21 9.34
C ARG A 75 7.21 -5.33 10.76
N TYR A 76 6.40 -5.07 11.78
CA TYR A 76 6.88 -4.85 13.15
C TYR A 76 6.54 -6.00 14.09
N GLU A 77 5.43 -6.69 13.87
CA GLU A 77 4.97 -7.74 14.77
C GLU A 77 5.47 -9.14 14.33
N HIS A 78 6.11 -9.24 13.15
CA HIS A 78 6.58 -10.49 12.53
C HIS A 78 5.54 -11.62 12.62
N GLU A 79 4.26 -11.21 12.59
CA GLU A 79 3.15 -12.12 12.74
C GLU A 79 3.08 -13.06 11.53
N ASP A 80 2.71 -14.31 11.80
CA ASP A 80 2.46 -15.29 10.75
C ASP A 80 1.41 -14.78 9.76
N ILE A 81 1.49 -15.23 8.51
CA ILE A 81 0.64 -14.78 7.40
C ILE A 81 -0.85 -14.92 7.75
N PHE A 82 -1.24 -15.93 8.53
CA PHE A 82 -2.62 -16.09 8.98
C PHE A 82 -3.08 -14.97 9.92
N ALA A 83 -2.21 -14.50 10.81
CA ALA A 83 -2.51 -13.40 11.72
C ALA A 83 -2.60 -12.07 10.95
N VAL A 84 -1.70 -11.84 9.98
CA VAL A 84 -1.76 -10.68 9.07
C VAL A 84 -3.05 -10.67 8.24
N VAL A 85 -3.44 -11.80 7.66
CA VAL A 85 -4.69 -11.94 6.89
C VAL A 85 -5.93 -11.77 7.77
N SER A 86 -5.89 -12.24 9.02
CA SER A 86 -6.98 -12.04 9.97
C SER A 86 -7.23 -10.57 10.29
N ALA A 87 -6.17 -9.74 10.31
CA ALA A 87 -6.27 -8.31 10.53
C ALA A 87 -6.95 -7.57 9.36
N ALA A 88 -6.89 -8.12 8.15
CA ALA A 88 -7.59 -7.61 6.97
C ALA A 88 -9.07 -8.03 6.90
N THR A 89 -9.50 -9.00 7.71
CA THR A 89 -10.86 -9.58 7.68
C THR A 89 -11.72 -9.20 8.89
N PHE A 90 -11.13 -8.65 9.96
CA PHE A 90 -11.89 -8.28 11.16
C PHE A 90 -12.63 -6.94 10.97
N ARG A 91 -13.97 -7.01 11.01
CA ARG A 91 -14.92 -5.88 10.98
C ARG A 91 -15.09 -5.25 12.37
#